data_AF-A0A069IK49-F1
#
_entry.id   AF-A0A069IK49-F1
#
_cell.length_a   1.000
_cell.length_b   1.000
_cell.length_c   1.000
_cell.angle_alpha   90.00
_cell.angle_beta   90.00
_cell.angle_gamma   90.00
#
_symmetry.space_group_name_H-M   'P 1'
#
loop_
_entity.id
_entity.type
_entity.pdbx_description
1 polymer ?
#
loop_
_entity_poly.entity_id
_entity_poly.type
_entity_poly.pdbx_seq_one_letter_code
_entity_poly.pdbx_strand_id
1 'polypeptide(L)'
;MKTIKLRTLALALLAVVSVPALSQPATVAMPVPDEASIPKGPMGDAIKRGKVLLTDTHKQLPGNVGNGLNCTSCHLNAGTTAYASPWVGLTAVFPEYRSRSAKVNSLQERINDCFQRSMNGKPLPFDSAEMNAILS
;
A
#
# COMPACT_ATOMS: atom_id res chain seq x y z
N MET A 1 55.25 48.53 -35.42
CA MET A 1 55.38 48.48 -33.94
C MET A 1 54.15 49.12 -33.32
N LYS A 2 53.62 48.49 -32.25
CA LYS A 2 52.46 48.85 -31.41
C LYS A 2 51.14 48.12 -31.72
N THR A 3 51.03 47.01 -30.99
CA THR A 3 49.86 46.23 -30.59
C THR A 3 48.77 47.08 -29.94
N ILE A 4 47.50 46.89 -30.31
CA ILE A 4 46.37 47.13 -29.40
C ILE A 4 45.45 45.90 -29.40
N LYS A 5 45.43 45.30 -28.22
CA LYS A 5 44.67 44.15 -27.72
C LYS A 5 43.19 44.56 -27.57
N LEU A 6 42.24 43.77 -28.08
CA LEU A 6 41.57 42.65 -27.39
C LEU A 6 40.27 43.05 -26.65
N ARG A 7 39.16 42.51 -27.18
CA ARG A 7 37.94 42.03 -26.51
C ARG A 7 37.04 43.05 -25.80
N THR A 8 35.97 43.44 -26.49
CA THR A 8 34.68 43.72 -25.85
C THR A 8 34.11 42.40 -25.30
N LEU A 9 34.12 42.30 -23.97
CA LEU A 9 33.60 41.19 -23.18
C LEU A 9 32.06 41.27 -23.22
N ALA A 10 31.41 40.43 -24.03
CA ALA A 10 29.97 40.19 -23.88
C ALA A 10 29.78 39.28 -22.66
N LEU A 11 29.61 39.90 -21.49
CA LEU A 11 29.27 39.19 -20.26
C LEU A 11 27.79 38.81 -20.33
N ALA A 12 27.48 37.67 -20.96
CA ALA A 12 26.16 37.06 -20.88
C ALA A 12 25.96 36.59 -19.43
N LEU A 13 25.13 37.30 -18.68
CA LEU A 13 24.67 36.90 -17.36
C LEU A 13 23.84 35.62 -17.52
N LEU A 14 24.45 34.45 -17.33
CA LEU A 14 23.72 33.21 -17.05
C LEU A 14 23.13 33.36 -15.65
N ALA A 15 21.89 33.86 -15.57
CA ALA A 15 21.08 33.70 -14.38
C ALA A 15 20.77 32.21 -14.21
N VAL A 16 21.61 31.52 -13.42
CA VAL A 16 21.31 30.17 -12.96
C VAL A 16 20.14 30.30 -12.00
N VAL A 17 18.93 30.07 -12.50
CA VAL A 17 17.74 29.96 -11.65
C VAL A 17 17.90 28.68 -10.85
N SER A 18 18.34 28.81 -9.61
CA SER A 18 18.37 27.74 -8.62
C SER A 18 16.94 27.28 -8.41
N VAL A 19 16.51 26.23 -9.11
CA VAL A 19 15.24 25.57 -8.83
C VAL A 19 15.38 25.01 -7.41
N PRO A 20 14.54 25.41 -6.44
CA PRO A 20 14.64 24.86 -5.10
C PRO A 20 14.37 23.36 -5.21
N ALA A 21 15.30 22.56 -4.70
CA ALA A 21 15.08 21.13 -4.56
C ALA A 21 13.80 20.94 -3.74
N LEU A 22 12.75 20.39 -4.35
CA LEU A 22 11.53 20.02 -3.65
C LEU A 22 11.93 19.10 -2.50
N SER A 23 11.62 19.52 -1.27
CA SER A 23 11.88 18.73 -0.07
C SER A 23 11.20 17.37 -0.24
N GLN A 24 12.00 16.29 -0.26
CA GLN A 24 11.43 14.95 -0.31
C GLN A 24 10.66 14.71 0.98
N PRO A 25 9.42 14.19 0.92
CA PRO A 25 8.69 13.86 2.13
C PRO A 25 9.50 12.85 2.94
N ALA A 26 9.60 13.08 4.26
CA ALA A 26 10.31 12.18 5.16
C ALA A 26 9.70 10.78 5.08
N THR A 27 10.52 9.76 4.84
CA THR A 27 10.09 8.37 4.83
C THR A 27 9.88 7.90 6.27
N VAL A 28 8.63 7.57 6.63
CA VAL A 28 8.32 6.92 7.90
C VAL A 28 8.69 5.44 7.79
N ALA A 29 9.38 4.90 8.81
CA ALA A 29 9.71 3.49 8.86
C ALA A 29 8.44 2.62 8.88
N MET A 30 8.51 1.43 8.28
CA MET A 30 7.41 0.47 8.24
C MET A 30 7.73 -0.73 9.15
N PRO A 31 7.56 -0.60 10.48
CA PRO A 31 7.86 -1.68 11.41
C PRO A 31 6.85 -2.81 11.24
N VAL A 32 7.35 -4.04 11.09
CA VAL A 32 6.54 -5.26 11.09
C VAL A 32 6.57 -5.83 12.51
N PRO A 33 5.42 -5.96 13.19
CA PRO A 33 5.37 -6.58 14.51
C PRO A 33 5.84 -8.04 14.48
N ASP A 34 6.51 -8.48 15.54
CA ASP A 34 6.88 -9.89 15.73
C ASP A 34 5.63 -10.74 15.96
N GLU A 35 5.53 -11.90 15.34
CA GLU A 35 4.40 -12.83 15.55
C GLU A 35 4.30 -13.31 17.01
N ALA A 36 5.41 -13.38 17.73
CA ALA A 36 5.42 -13.71 19.15
C ALA A 36 4.71 -12.64 20.01
N SER A 37 4.54 -11.42 19.47
CA SER A 37 3.82 -10.33 20.14
C SER A 37 2.30 -10.40 20.00
N ILE A 38 1.78 -11.33 19.19
CA ILE A 38 0.33 -11.50 19.02
C ILE A 38 -0.30 -11.85 20.39
N PRO A 39 -1.30 -11.09 20.86
CA PRO A 39 -1.90 -11.32 22.17
C PRO A 39 -2.56 -12.69 22.27
N LYS A 40 -2.79 -13.17 23.49
CA LYS A 40 -3.62 -14.37 23.72
C LYS A 40 -5.11 -14.00 23.71
N GLY A 41 -5.96 -14.98 23.46
CA GLY A 41 -7.41 -14.84 23.49
C GLY A 41 -8.00 -14.35 22.16
N PRO A 42 -9.28 -13.90 22.17
CA PRO A 42 -10.06 -13.71 20.94
C PRO A 42 -9.42 -12.79 19.90
N MET A 43 -8.76 -11.72 20.33
CA MET A 43 -8.07 -10.80 19.41
C MET A 43 -6.89 -11.48 18.71
N GLY A 44 -6.09 -12.24 19.47
CA GLY A 44 -4.98 -12.99 18.88
C GLY A 44 -5.43 -14.08 17.92
N ASP A 45 -6.55 -14.72 18.22
CA ASP A 45 -7.14 -15.73 17.35
C ASP A 45 -7.67 -15.10 16.05
N ALA A 46 -8.26 -13.90 16.13
CA ALA A 46 -8.69 -13.13 14.97
C ALA A 46 -7.50 -12.72 14.08
N ILE A 47 -6.42 -12.18 14.66
CA ILE A 47 -5.19 -11.82 13.93
C ILE A 47 -4.61 -13.03 13.19
N LYS A 48 -4.49 -14.18 13.88
CA LYS A 48 -3.99 -15.43 13.28
C LYS A 48 -4.92 -15.91 12.16
N ARG A 49 -6.23 -15.84 12.37
CA ARG A 49 -7.23 -16.19 11.34
C ARG A 49 -7.12 -15.27 10.13
N GLY A 50 -6.98 -13.96 10.32
CA GLY A 50 -6.78 -12.97 9.27
C GLY A 50 -5.55 -13.26 8.43
N LYS A 51 -4.41 -13.55 9.08
CA LYS A 51 -3.19 -13.96 8.39
C LYS A 51 -3.41 -15.20 7.51
N VAL A 52 -4.08 -16.24 8.04
CA VAL A 52 -4.39 -17.46 7.25
C VAL A 52 -5.31 -17.14 6.08
N LEU A 53 -6.36 -16.32 6.28
CA LEU A 53 -7.27 -15.88 5.23
C LEU A 53 -6.54 -15.16 4.09
N LEU A 54 -5.56 -14.31 4.40
CA LEU A 54 -4.85 -13.53 3.40
C LEU A 54 -3.72 -14.33 2.70
N THR A 55 -3.11 -15.28 3.40
CA THR A 55 -2.00 -16.09 2.88
C THR A 55 -2.45 -17.32 2.09
N ASP A 56 -3.66 -17.82 2.36
CA ASP A 56 -4.21 -19.05 1.78
C ASP A 56 -5.67 -18.85 1.29
N THR A 57 -5.99 -17.63 0.83
CA THR A 57 -7.35 -17.16 0.52
C THR A 57 -8.17 -18.10 -0.35
N HIS A 58 -7.59 -18.65 -1.43
CA HIS A 58 -8.32 -19.55 -2.34
C HIS A 58 -8.86 -20.78 -1.61
N LYS A 59 -8.03 -21.40 -0.74
CA LYS A 59 -8.45 -22.56 0.03
C LYS A 59 -9.41 -22.20 1.16
N GLN A 60 -9.18 -21.05 1.80
CA GLN A 60 -9.93 -20.64 2.99
C GLN A 60 -11.30 -20.06 2.67
N LEU A 61 -11.48 -19.49 1.49
CA LEU A 61 -12.71 -18.80 1.06
C LEU A 61 -13.16 -19.25 -0.35
N PRO A 62 -13.44 -20.54 -0.56
CA PRO A 62 -13.76 -21.08 -1.88
C PRO A 62 -15.07 -20.52 -2.47
N GLY A 63 -15.96 -19.95 -1.65
CA GLY A 63 -17.17 -19.27 -2.11
C GLY A 63 -16.96 -17.82 -2.58
N ASN A 64 -15.81 -17.22 -2.24
CA ASN A 64 -15.51 -15.81 -2.50
C ASN A 64 -14.34 -15.62 -3.47
N VAL A 65 -13.61 -16.67 -3.80
CA VAL A 65 -12.49 -16.65 -4.75
C VAL A 65 -12.86 -17.49 -5.97
N GLY A 66 -12.82 -16.89 -7.16
CA GLY A 66 -13.15 -17.54 -8.43
C GLY A 66 -11.95 -17.85 -9.31
N ASN A 67 -10.74 -17.83 -8.75
CA ASN A 67 -9.49 -18.19 -9.43
C ASN A 67 -8.51 -18.87 -8.45
N GLY A 68 -7.27 -19.14 -8.88
CA GLY A 68 -6.26 -19.82 -8.07
C GLY A 68 -5.35 -18.93 -7.23
N LEU A 69 -5.67 -17.64 -7.06
CA LEU A 69 -4.79 -16.68 -6.38
C LEU A 69 -5.02 -16.63 -4.86
N ASN A 70 -4.01 -16.17 -4.14
CA ASN A 70 -4.11 -15.70 -2.76
C ASN A 70 -3.80 -14.20 -2.71
N CYS A 71 -4.17 -13.48 -1.64
CA CYS A 71 -3.78 -12.07 -1.52
C CYS A 71 -2.25 -11.92 -1.61
N THR A 72 -1.52 -12.87 -1.02
CA THR A 72 -0.05 -12.95 -1.06
C THR A 72 0.56 -13.31 -2.40
N SER A 73 -0.24 -13.63 -3.43
CA SER A 73 0.26 -13.74 -4.80
C SER A 73 0.78 -12.38 -5.31
N CYS A 74 0.28 -11.27 -4.77
CA CYS A 74 0.74 -9.91 -5.10
C CYS A 74 1.27 -9.14 -3.89
N HIS A 75 0.71 -9.38 -2.70
CA HIS A 75 1.12 -8.74 -1.45
C HIS A 75 2.22 -9.56 -0.76
N LEU A 76 3.46 -9.36 -1.22
CA LEU A 76 4.60 -10.21 -0.89
C LEU A 76 4.91 -10.25 0.62
N ASN A 77 5.46 -11.40 1.05
CA ASN A 77 5.82 -11.69 2.44
C ASN A 77 4.69 -11.40 3.44
N ALA A 78 3.48 -11.93 3.17
CA ALA A 78 2.28 -11.64 3.95
C ALA A 78 2.01 -10.13 4.10
N GLY A 79 2.19 -9.38 3.02
CA GLY A 79 1.92 -7.94 2.99
C GLY A 79 2.95 -7.07 3.73
N THR A 80 4.18 -7.54 3.93
CA THR A 80 5.21 -6.79 4.68
C THR A 80 6.37 -6.30 3.81
N THR A 81 6.38 -6.62 2.52
CA THR A 81 7.42 -6.15 1.59
C THR A 81 7.14 -4.71 1.11
N ALA A 82 8.10 -3.81 1.34
CA ALA A 82 8.04 -2.44 0.83
C ALA A 82 7.93 -2.43 -0.71
N TYR A 83 7.20 -1.45 -1.24
CA TYR A 83 6.91 -1.30 -2.68
C TYR A 83 6.12 -2.45 -3.34
N ALA A 84 5.70 -3.46 -2.59
CA ALA A 84 4.82 -4.54 -3.05
C ALA A 84 3.39 -4.41 -2.49
N SER A 85 2.91 -3.17 -2.35
CA SER A 85 1.62 -2.83 -1.72
C SER A 85 1.47 -3.42 -0.31
N PRO A 86 2.35 -3.09 0.66
CA PRO A 86 2.29 -3.65 2.00
C PRO A 86 1.01 -3.26 2.75
N TRP A 87 0.63 -4.04 3.77
CA TRP A 87 -0.55 -3.78 4.61
C TRP A 87 -0.26 -2.95 5.85
N VAL A 88 0.99 -2.89 6.28
CA VAL A 88 1.43 -2.16 7.47
C VAL A 88 1.01 -0.69 7.34
N GLY A 89 0.18 -0.22 8.28
CA GLY A 89 -0.31 1.16 8.33
C GLY A 89 -1.57 1.45 7.49
N LEU A 90 -2.13 0.48 6.77
CA LEU A 90 -3.33 0.72 5.93
C LEU A 90 -4.54 1.25 6.70
N THR A 91 -4.71 0.83 7.96
CA THR A 91 -5.81 1.29 8.81
C THR A 91 -5.75 2.78 9.14
N ALA A 92 -4.57 3.41 9.04
CA ALA A 92 -4.40 4.85 9.20
C ALA A 92 -4.59 5.63 7.88
N VAL A 93 -4.60 4.94 6.74
CA VAL A 93 -4.80 5.54 5.40
C VAL A 93 -6.28 5.59 5.03
N PHE A 94 -7.05 4.57 5.42
CA PHE A 94 -8.48 4.50 5.16
C PHE A 94 -9.30 5.12 6.30
N PRO A 95 -10.45 5.77 6.00
CA PRO A 95 -11.10 5.86 4.70
C PRO A 95 -10.41 6.81 3.72
N GLU A 96 -10.46 6.49 2.42
CA GLU A 96 -9.75 7.22 1.35
C GLU A 96 -10.66 7.47 0.15
N TYR A 97 -10.59 8.66 -0.46
CA TYR A 97 -11.24 8.91 -1.75
C TYR A 97 -10.64 8.03 -2.84
N ARG A 98 -11.50 7.33 -3.60
CA ARG A 98 -11.10 6.52 -4.74
C ARG A 98 -11.79 7.03 -6.00
N SER A 99 -10.99 7.43 -6.99
CA SER A 99 -11.50 7.90 -8.28
C SER A 99 -12.37 6.87 -9.00
N ARG A 100 -12.02 5.58 -8.88
CA ARG A 100 -12.77 4.47 -9.51
C ARG A 100 -14.23 4.39 -9.07
N SER A 101 -14.50 4.58 -7.78
CA SER A 101 -15.85 4.57 -7.21
C SER A 101 -16.44 5.97 -7.06
N ALA A 102 -15.65 7.00 -7.38
CA ALA A 102 -15.97 8.42 -7.20
C ALA A 102 -16.49 8.76 -5.79
N LYS A 103 -16.05 8.03 -4.76
CA LYS A 103 -16.47 8.19 -3.37
C LYS A 103 -15.33 7.89 -2.40
N VAL A 104 -15.55 8.25 -1.13
CA VAL A 104 -14.70 7.83 -0.02
C VAL A 104 -15.01 6.37 0.29
N ASN A 105 -14.01 5.50 0.17
CA ASN A 105 -14.13 4.08 0.49
C ASN A 105 -13.57 3.80 1.89
N SER A 106 -14.22 2.89 2.61
CA SER A 106 -13.68 2.20 3.78
C SER A 106 -12.61 1.15 3.37
N LEU A 107 -11.87 0.64 4.36
CA LEU A 107 -10.94 -0.46 4.13
C LEU A 107 -11.66 -1.76 3.75
N GLN A 108 -12.84 -2.03 4.33
CA GLN A 108 -13.68 -3.18 3.95
C GLN A 108 -14.10 -3.13 2.48
N GLU A 109 -14.51 -1.96 1.99
CA GLU A 109 -14.80 -1.77 0.57
C GLU A 109 -13.57 -2.02 -0.31
N ARG A 110 -12.39 -1.57 0.13
CA ARG A 110 -11.14 -1.81 -0.59
C ARG A 110 -10.78 -3.30 -0.65
N ILE A 111 -11.02 -4.05 0.43
CA ILE A 111 -10.83 -5.50 0.49
C ILE A 111 -11.82 -6.19 -0.46
N ASN A 112 -13.09 -5.78 -0.44
CA ASN A 112 -14.11 -6.36 -1.33
C ASN A 112 -13.87 -6.02 -2.81
N ASP A 113 -13.31 -4.85 -3.13
CA ASP A 113 -12.83 -4.54 -4.48
C ASP A 113 -11.74 -5.53 -4.94
N CYS A 114 -10.85 -5.98 -4.03
CA CYS A 114 -9.87 -7.04 -4.34
C CYS A 114 -10.57 -8.37 -4.63
N PHE A 115 -11.54 -8.78 -3.81
CA PHE A 115 -12.29 -10.03 -4.04
C PHE A 115 -12.98 -10.02 -5.41
N GLN A 116 -13.65 -8.93 -5.75
CA GLN A 116 -14.39 -8.82 -7.01
C GLN A 116 -13.48 -8.78 -8.25
N ARG A 117 -12.26 -8.25 -8.13
CA ARG A 117 -11.36 -8.01 -9.27
C ARG A 117 -10.20 -8.99 -9.29
N SER A 118 -9.30 -8.87 -8.32
CA SER A 118 -8.08 -9.68 -8.25
C SER A 118 -8.41 -11.15 -8.02
N MET A 119 -9.37 -11.44 -7.14
CA MET A 119 -9.77 -12.81 -6.82
C MET A 119 -10.84 -13.37 -7.77
N ASN A 120 -11.28 -12.58 -8.77
CA ASN A 120 -12.34 -12.92 -9.71
C ASN A 120 -13.57 -13.54 -9.01
N GLY A 121 -13.98 -12.96 -7.90
CA GLY A 121 -14.86 -13.62 -6.95
C GLY A 121 -15.97 -12.72 -6.41
N LYS A 122 -16.44 -13.04 -5.20
CA LYS A 122 -17.59 -12.40 -4.58
C LYS A 122 -17.18 -11.68 -3.30
N PRO A 123 -17.77 -10.51 -2.99
CA PRO A 123 -17.44 -9.78 -1.77
C PRO A 123 -17.82 -10.59 -0.52
N LEU A 124 -17.09 -10.35 0.57
CA LEU A 124 -17.47 -10.80 1.91
C LEU A 124 -18.54 -9.85 2.49
N PRO A 125 -19.48 -10.35 3.31
CA PRO A 125 -20.30 -9.49 4.16
C PRO A 125 -19.43 -8.62 5.06
N PHE A 126 -19.83 -7.36 5.27
CA PHE A 126 -19.01 -6.38 5.99
C PHE A 126 -18.80 -6.73 7.47
N ASP A 127 -19.76 -7.43 8.06
CA ASP A 127 -19.79 -7.89 9.45
C ASP A 127 -19.41 -9.37 9.62
N SER A 128 -18.98 -10.04 8.54
CA SER A 128 -18.54 -11.44 8.60
C SER A 128 -17.33 -11.62 9.52
N ALA A 129 -17.23 -12.79 10.14
CA ALA A 129 -16.08 -13.16 10.95
C ALA A 129 -14.77 -13.10 10.13
N GLU A 130 -14.83 -13.44 8.85
CA GLU A 130 -13.73 -13.38 7.91
C GLU A 130 -13.25 -11.94 7.66
N MET A 131 -14.18 -11.02 7.39
CA MET A 131 -13.83 -9.60 7.20
C MET A 131 -13.24 -9.01 8.48
N ASN A 132 -13.84 -9.28 9.64
CA ASN A 132 -13.33 -8.81 10.92
C ASN A 132 -11.93 -9.37 11.23
N ALA A 133 -11.69 -10.65 10.93
CA ALA A 133 -10.37 -11.26 11.09
C ALA A 133 -9.33 -10.64 10.15
N ILE A 134 -9.66 -10.33 8.91
CA ILE A 134 -8.77 -9.64 7.96
C ILE A 134 -8.38 -8.24 8.45
N LEU A 135 -9.26 -7.54 9.15
CA LEU A 135 -9.02 -6.20 9.70
C LEU A 135 -8.26 -6.18 11.04
N SER A 136 -8.12 -7.34 11.71
CA SER A 136 -7.52 -7.47 13.03
C SER A 136 -6.00 -7.48 12.97
#